data_AF-A0A0K2RHG0-F1
#
_entry.id   AF-A0A0K2RHG0-F1
#
_cell.length_a   1.000
_cell.length_b   1.000
_cell.length_c   1.000
_cell.angle_alpha   90.00
_cell.angle_beta   90.00
_cell.angle_gamma   90.00
#
_symmetry.space_group_name_H-M   'P 1'
#
loop_
_entity.id
_entity.type
_entity.pdbx_description
1 polymer ?
#
loop_
_entity_poly.entity_id
_entity_poly.type
_entity_poly.pdbx_seq_one_letter_code
_entity_poly.pdbx_strand_id
1 'polypeptide(L)'
;MPQAALLAGLVNGPSLFDPTQHPEASKTRRDLVLDAMLQHGYINGQQHEDAVSTPIQLKVNPPRQGCAYAVQAQYFCDYVLHQIQNDPAYGATQEDRIQKIMRGA
;
A
#
# COMPACT_ATOMS: atom_id res chain seq x y z
N MET A 1 -7.13 4.17 -17.17
CA MET A 1 -8.17 3.32 -16.56
C MET A 1 -7.64 2.06 -15.84
N PRO A 2 -6.66 1.30 -16.36
CA PRO A 2 -6.24 0.03 -15.73
C PRO A 2 -5.66 0.17 -14.31
N GLN A 3 -4.91 1.25 -14.07
CA GLN A 3 -4.28 1.53 -12.78
C GLN A 3 -5.30 1.93 -11.70
N ALA A 4 -6.41 2.57 -12.10
CA ALA A 4 -7.49 2.94 -11.18
C ALA A 4 -8.28 1.70 -10.72
N ALA A 5 -8.56 0.77 -11.64
CA ALA A 5 -9.20 -0.52 -11.32
C ALA A 5 -8.31 -1.39 -10.40
N LEU A 6 -6.99 -1.38 -10.63
CA LEU A 6 -6.02 -2.05 -9.75
C LEU A 6 -6.02 -1.46 -8.33
N LEU A 7 -6.00 -0.14 -8.21
CA LEU A 7 -6.06 0.54 -6.90
C LEU A 7 -7.37 0.27 -6.17
N ALA A 8 -8.51 0.28 -6.87
CA ALA A 8 -9.81 -0.07 -6.29
C ALA A 8 -9.85 -1.53 -5.79
N GLY A 9 -9.19 -2.44 -6.51
CA GLY A 9 -9.01 -3.84 -6.10
C GLY A 9 -8.18 -4.00 -4.82
N LEU A 10 -7.13 -3.19 -4.67
CA LEU A 10 -6.17 -3.24 -3.57
C LEU A 10 -6.78 -2.88 -2.21
N VAL A 11 -7.78 -1.98 -2.17
CA VAL A 11 -8.43 -1.56 -0.91
C VAL A 11 -9.05 -2.73 -0.13
N ASN A 12 -9.53 -3.76 -0.83
CA ASN A 12 -10.16 -4.93 -0.20
C ASN A 12 -9.16 -5.96 0.35
N GLY A 13 -7.87 -5.83 0.03
CA GLY A 13 -6.86 -6.80 0.40
C GLY A 13 -5.48 -6.32 0.00
N PRO A 14 -4.94 -5.29 0.66
CA PRO A 14 -3.74 -4.59 0.19
C PRO A 14 -2.52 -5.50 0.11
N SER A 15 -2.39 -6.47 1.02
CA SER A 15 -1.32 -7.47 0.96
C SER A 15 -1.60 -8.58 -0.05
N LEU A 16 -2.86 -9.02 -0.19
CA LEU A 16 -3.25 -10.15 -1.04
C LEU A 16 -3.23 -9.81 -2.53
N PHE A 17 -3.54 -8.56 -2.87
CA PHE A 17 -3.60 -8.07 -4.25
C PHE A 17 -2.45 -7.12 -4.58
N ASP A 18 -1.41 -7.10 -3.74
CA ASP A 18 -0.20 -6.33 -4.00
C ASP A 18 0.40 -6.79 -5.35
N PRO A 19 0.42 -5.93 -6.38
CA PRO A 19 0.90 -6.33 -7.69
C PRO A 19 2.42 -6.57 -7.72
N THR A 20 3.16 -6.13 -6.69
CA THR A 20 4.60 -6.37 -6.55
C THR A 20 4.92 -7.74 -5.95
N GLN A 21 4.03 -8.28 -5.11
CA GLN A 21 4.18 -9.59 -4.47
C GLN A 21 3.33 -10.69 -5.12
N HIS A 22 2.16 -10.32 -5.66
CA HIS A 22 1.15 -11.22 -6.21
C HIS A 22 0.56 -10.68 -7.54
N PRO A 23 1.36 -10.65 -8.63
CA PRO A 23 0.95 -10.07 -9.91
C PRO A 23 -0.30 -10.74 -10.51
N GLU A 24 -0.41 -12.07 -10.45
CA GLU A 24 -1.57 -12.82 -10.97
C GLU A 24 -2.87 -12.54 -10.20
N ALA A 25 -2.79 -12.45 -8.87
CA ALA A 25 -3.94 -12.11 -8.03
C ALA A 25 -4.39 -10.66 -8.29
N SER A 26 -3.43 -9.75 -8.46
CA SER A 26 -3.69 -8.35 -8.79
C SER A 26 -4.39 -8.18 -10.15
N LYS A 27 -3.99 -8.99 -11.14
CA LYS A 27 -4.59 -9.00 -12.48
C LYS A 27 -6.02 -9.53 -12.44
N THR A 28 -6.23 -10.68 -11.80
CA THR A 28 -7.57 -11.25 -11.59
C THR A 28 -8.50 -10.25 -10.90
N ARG A 29 -8.00 -9.53 -9.89
CA ARG A 29 -8.80 -8.54 -9.16
C ARG A 29 -9.12 -7.31 -10.00
N ARG A 30 -8.16 -6.82 -10.79
CA ARG A 30 -8.37 -5.71 -11.75
C ARG A 30 -9.44 -6.07 -12.77
N ASP A 31 -9.36 -7.27 -13.34
CA ASP A 31 -10.28 -7.73 -14.39
C ASP A 31 -11.71 -7.84 -13.84
N LEU A 32 -11.89 -8.32 -12.60
CA LEU A 32 -13.18 -8.31 -11.90
C LEU A 32 -13.75 -6.89 -11.69
N VAL A 33 -12.90 -5.89 -11.45
CA VAL A 33 -13.34 -4.50 -11.36
C VAL A 33 -13.74 -3.96 -12.73
N LEU A 34 -13.01 -4.32 -13.79
CA LEU A 34 -13.35 -3.94 -15.17
C LEU A 34 -14.68 -4.58 -15.60
N ASP A 35 -14.94 -5.83 -15.24
CA ASP A 35 -16.22 -6.51 -15.47
C ASP A 35 -17.37 -5.78 -14.77
N ALA A 36 -17.19 -5.40 -13.50
CA ALA A 36 -18.18 -4.62 -12.76
C ALA A 36 -18.41 -3.23 -13.40
N MET A 37 -17.35 -2.57 -13.87
CA MET A 37 -17.46 -1.29 -14.58
C MET A 37 -18.25 -1.42 -15.89
N LEU A 38 -18.07 -2.53 -16.62
CA LEU A 38 -18.84 -2.81 -17.84
C LEU A 38 -20.32 -3.08 -17.50
N GLN A 39 -20.59 -3.90 -16.48
CA GLN A 39 -21.96 -4.21 -16.03
C GLN A 39 -22.74 -2.98 -15.58
N HIS A 40 -22.08 -2.04 -14.91
CA HIS A 40 -22.69 -0.79 -14.46
C HIS A 40 -22.68 0.33 -15.53
N GLY A 41 -22.15 0.06 -16.73
CA GLY A 41 -22.16 1.01 -17.85
C GLY A 41 -21.14 2.15 -17.74
N TYR A 42 -20.12 2.03 -16.89
CA TYR A 42 -19.05 3.02 -16.77
C TYR A 42 -18.05 2.96 -17.94
N ILE A 43 -17.95 1.80 -18.60
CA ILE A 43 -17.11 1.58 -19.78
C ILE A 43 -17.90 0.83 -20.85
N ASN A 44 -17.54 1.04 -22.12
CA ASN A 44 -18.07 0.24 -23.23
C ASN A 44 -17.22 -1.03 -23.46
N GLY A 45 -17.75 -2.00 -24.23
CA GLY A 45 -17.07 -3.29 -24.44
C GLY A 45 -15.67 -3.16 -25.04
N GLN A 46 -15.46 -2.16 -25.90
CA GLN A 46 -14.16 -1.93 -26.53
C GLN A 46 -13.13 -1.39 -25.53
N GLN A 47 -13.54 -0.50 -24.62
CA GLN A 47 -12.73 -0.03 -23.50
C GLN A 47 -12.41 -1.13 -22.49
N HIS A 48 -13.31 -2.11 -22.34
CA HIS A 48 -13.07 -3.28 -21.49
C HIS A 48 -11.99 -4.19 -22.10
N GLU A 49 -12.11 -4.56 -23.37
CA GLU A 49 -11.13 -5.39 -24.08
C GLU A 49 -9.74 -4.73 -24.09
N ASP A 50 -9.67 -3.43 -24.39
CA ASP A 50 -8.43 -2.67 -24.37
C ASP A 50 -7.80 -2.65 -22.95
N ALA A 51 -8.62 -2.51 -21.91
CA ALA A 51 -8.15 -2.45 -20.53
C ALA A 51 -7.67 -3.81 -19.99
N VAL A 52 -8.32 -4.91 -20.36
CA VAL A 52 -7.92 -6.27 -19.99
C VAL A 52 -6.63 -6.67 -20.70
N SER A 53 -6.52 -6.31 -22.00
CA SER A 53 -5.34 -6.56 -22.85
C SER A 53 -4.10 -5.77 -22.41
N THR A 54 -4.29 -4.60 -21.78
CA THR A 54 -3.17 -3.79 -21.30
C THR A 54 -2.42 -4.50 -20.15
N PRO A 55 -1.10 -4.74 -20.28
CA PRO A 55 -0.31 -5.32 -19.19
C PRO A 55 -0.19 -4.35 -18.01
N ILE A 56 -0.15 -4.89 -16.79
CA ILE A 56 0.05 -4.09 -15.57
C ILE A 56 1.50 -3.61 -15.54
N GLN A 57 1.72 -2.34 -15.88
CA GLN A 57 3.01 -1.68 -15.70
C GLN A 57 3.08 -1.01 -14.32
N LEU A 58 3.93 -1.54 -13.44
CA LEU A 58 4.14 -0.98 -12.12
C LEU A 58 5.31 0.00 -12.14
N LYS A 59 5.07 1.24 -11.71
CA LYS A 59 6.11 2.17 -11.29
C LYS A 59 6.20 2.12 -9.77
N VAL A 60 6.90 1.11 -9.26
CA VAL A 60 7.09 0.94 -7.82
C VAL A 60 8.11 1.94 -7.33
N ASN A 61 7.72 2.82 -6.41
CA ASN A 61 8.66 3.64 -5.67
C ASN A 61 8.67 3.15 -4.22
N PRO A 62 9.73 2.47 -3.76
CA PRO A 62 9.77 1.93 -2.42
C PRO A 62 9.63 3.07 -1.40
N PRO A 63 8.72 2.96 -0.42
CA PRO A 63 8.55 4.01 0.57
C PRO A 63 9.83 4.09 1.41
N ARG A 64 10.44 5.27 1.45
CA ARG A 64 11.56 5.56 2.34
C ARG A 64 11.01 5.87 3.73
N GLN A 65 11.00 4.86 4.59
CA GLN A 65 10.41 4.90 5.93
C GLN A 65 11.52 4.89 7.00
N GLY A 66 11.32 5.65 8.07
CA GLY A 66 12.21 5.66 9.24
C GLY A 66 13.22 6.81 9.26
N CYS A 67 13.83 6.99 10.44
CA CYS A 67 14.72 8.13 10.73
C CYS A 67 15.98 8.20 9.86
N ALA A 68 16.42 7.07 9.28
CA ALA A 68 17.53 7.01 8.33
C ALA A 68 17.25 7.80 7.03
N TYR A 69 15.98 8.00 6.69
CA TYR A 69 15.58 8.77 5.51
C TYR A 69 15.03 10.17 5.86
N ALA A 70 15.14 10.60 7.12
CA ALA A 70 14.76 11.94 7.53
C ALA A 70 15.68 12.98 6.88
N VAL A 71 15.10 13.92 6.11
CA VAL A 71 15.84 14.94 5.34
C VAL A 71 16.65 15.85 6.27
N GLN A 72 16.17 16.07 7.49
CA GLN A 72 16.84 16.85 8.52
C GLN A 72 16.77 16.07 9.85
N ALA A 73 17.84 16.19 10.65
CA ALA A 73 17.90 15.69 12.01
C ALA A 73 17.68 14.16 12.17
N GLN A 74 18.27 13.34 11.29
CA GLN A 74 18.26 11.87 11.37
C GLN A 74 18.60 11.34 12.78
N TYR A 75 19.63 11.90 13.43
CA TYR A 75 20.07 11.52 14.77
C TYR A 75 19.07 11.93 15.86
N PHE A 76 18.41 13.07 15.70
CA PHE A 76 17.39 13.51 16.65
C PHE A 76 16.14 12.63 16.55
N CYS A 77 15.73 12.29 15.33
CA CYS A 77 14.65 11.35 15.09
C CYS A 77 14.97 9.98 15.72
N ASP A 78 16.17 9.45 15.51
CA ASP A 78 16.61 8.18 16.11
C ASP A 78 16.65 8.25 17.64
N TYR A 79 17.17 9.35 18.19
CA TYR A 79 17.20 9.59 19.63
C TYR A 79 15.81 9.58 20.26
N VAL A 80 14.84 10.28 19.65
CA VAL A 80 13.45 10.31 20.14
C VAL A 80 12.81 8.94 20.03
N LEU A 81 13.03 8.19 18.95
CA LEU A 81 12.55 6.82 18.83
C LEU A 81 13.15 5.92 19.93
N HIS A 82 14.45 6.01 20.17
CA HIS A 82 15.11 5.26 21.24
C HIS A 82 14.57 5.63 22.61
N GLN A 83 14.30 6.91 22.86
CA GLN A 83 13.72 7.35 24.12
C GLN A 83 12.33 6.75 24.32
N ILE A 84 11.43 6.84 23.33
CA ILE A 84 10.09 6.27 23.41
C ILE A 84 10.12 4.75 23.59
N GLN A 85 11.07 4.05 22.96
CA GLN A 85 11.20 2.59 23.11
C GLN A 85 11.72 2.16 24.48
N ASN A 86 12.48 3.00 25.17
CA ASN A 86 13.11 2.66 26.44
C ASN A 86 12.46 3.32 27.66
N ASP A 87 11.58 4.30 27.47
CA ASP A 87 10.89 4.98 28.56
C ASP A 87 9.55 4.28 28.90
N PRO A 88 9.39 3.71 30.11
CA PRO A 88 8.17 3.06 30.55
C PRO A 88 6.92 3.95 30.52
N ALA A 89 7.07 5.29 30.53
CA ALA A 89 5.96 6.23 30.43
C ALA A 89 5.12 6.02 29.15
N TYR A 90 5.72 5.45 28.11
CA TYR A 90 5.05 5.25 26.82
C TYR A 90 4.41 3.86 26.65
N GLY A 91 4.61 2.92 27.57
CA GLY A 91 3.98 1.59 27.51
C GLY A 91 4.58 0.59 28.50
N ALA A 92 3.75 -0.37 28.92
CA ALA A 92 4.10 -1.34 29.95
C ALA A 92 5.23 -2.28 29.50
N THR A 93 5.20 -2.74 28.25
CA THR A 93 6.26 -3.56 27.66
C THR A 93 6.96 -2.84 26.50
N GLN A 94 8.16 -3.29 26.16
CA GLN A 94 8.87 -2.77 24.99
C GLN A 94 8.08 -3.01 23.69
N GLU A 95 7.39 -4.14 23.60
CA GLU A 95 6.54 -4.48 22.46
C GLU A 95 5.35 -3.51 22.33
N ASP A 96 4.70 -3.15 23.44
CA ASP A 96 3.63 -2.14 23.44
C ASP A 96 4.12 -0.78 22.92
N ARG A 97 5.33 -0.39 23.32
CA ARG A 97 5.94 0.89 22.91
C ARG A 97 6.28 0.89 21.43
N ILE A 98 6.83 -0.20 20.90
CA ILE A 98 7.10 -0.37 19.46
C ILE A 98 5.79 -0.37 18.66
N GLN A 99 4.76 -1.08 19.13
CA GLN A 99 3.46 -1.11 18.45
C GLN A 99 2.83 0.28 18.37
N LYS A 100 2.93 1.11 19.41
CA LYS A 100 2.45 2.50 19.38
C LYS A 100 3.18 3.36 18.35
N ILE A 101 4.49 3.17 18.19
CA ILE A 101 5.28 3.87 17.15
C ILE A 101 4.81 3.44 15.75
N MET A 102 4.60 2.13 15.54
CA MET A 102 4.32 1.58 14.22
C MET A 102 2.89 1.81 13.72
N ARG A 103 1.91 1.90 14.62
CA ARG A 103 0.50 2.09 14.24
C ARG A 103 0.11 3.54 13.98
N GLY A 104 0.98 4.50 14.37
CA GLY A 104 0.58 5.90 14.48
C GLY A 104 -0.33 6.12 15.69
N ALA A 105 -0.23 7.28 16.33
CA ALA A 105 -1.11 7.66 17.43
C ALA A 105 -2.56 7.84 16.97
#